data_AF-W5D522-F1
#
_entry.id   AF-W5D522-F1
#
_cell.length_a   1.000
_cell.length_b   1.000
_cell.length_c   1.000
_cell.angle_alpha   90.00
_cell.angle_beta   90.00
_cell.angle_gamma   90.00
#
_symmetry.space_group_name_H-M   'P 1'
#
loop_
_entity.id
_entity.type
_entity.pdbx_description
1 polymer ?
#
loop_
_entity_poly.entity_id
_entity_poly.type
_entity_poly.pdbx_seq_one_letter_code
_entity_poly.pdbx_strand_id
1 'polypeptide(L)'
;MESQTIRHMIEDDCADNGIPLPNVDSKILAKVIEYCKKHVQASTNPADSGAADANSSTSTAPAEDLKSFDAEFVKVDQATLFDFILAANYLNIKGLLDLTCQTVADMIKGKTPEEIRKTFNIKNDFTPEEEAEIRRENQWAFE
;
A
#
# COMPACT_ATOMS: atom_id res chain seq x y z
N MET A 1 -17.26 1.91 2.83
CA MET A 1 -16.87 0.61 2.24
C MET A 1 -15.59 0.84 1.48
N GLU A 2 -14.53 0.06 1.75
CA GLU A 2 -13.18 0.36 1.25
C GLU A 2 -12.99 0.02 -0.24
N SER A 3 -13.47 -1.16 -0.68
CA SER A 3 -13.37 -1.59 -2.08
C SER A 3 -14.45 -0.95 -2.94
N GLN A 4 -14.06 -0.14 -3.93
CA GLN A 4 -15.03 0.40 -4.89
C GLN A 4 -15.53 -0.67 -5.86
N THR A 5 -14.71 -1.65 -6.22
CA THR A 5 -15.12 -2.76 -7.09
C THR A 5 -16.27 -3.56 -6.46
N ILE A 6 -16.13 -3.95 -5.19
CA ILE A 6 -17.17 -4.68 -4.46
C ILE A 6 -18.42 -3.80 -4.26
N ARG A 7 -18.22 -2.51 -3.97
CA ARG A 7 -19.32 -1.56 -3.81
C ARG A 7 -20.21 -1.52 -5.05
N HIS A 8 -19.64 -1.34 -6.24
CA HIS A 8 -20.42 -1.30 -7.48
C HIS A 8 -21.15 -2.63 -7.74
N MET A 9 -20.52 -3.77 -7.46
CA MET A 9 -21.19 -5.09 -7.59
C MET A 9 -22.40 -5.24 -6.67
N ILE A 10 -22.40 -4.62 -5.49
CA ILE A 10 -23.55 -4.61 -4.57
C ILE A 10 -24.61 -3.61 -5.07
N GLU A 11 -24.21 -2.43 -5.51
CA GLU A 11 -25.12 -1.41 -6.06
C GLU A 11 -25.85 -1.90 -7.33
N ASP A 12 -25.21 -2.76 -8.11
CA ASP A 12 -25.76 -3.41 -9.32
C ASP A 12 -26.54 -4.71 -9.03
N ASP A 13 -26.85 -5.01 -7.75
CA ASP A 13 -27.62 -6.19 -7.32
C ASP A 13 -27.01 -7.55 -7.76
N CYS A 14 -25.68 -7.59 -7.93
CA CYS A 14 -24.94 -8.77 -8.38
C CYS A 14 -24.34 -9.59 -7.23
N ALA A 15 -24.74 -9.33 -5.99
CA ALA A 15 -24.10 -9.86 -4.78
C ALA A 15 -24.85 -11.03 -4.09
N ASP A 16 -26.05 -11.38 -4.54
CA ASP A 16 -26.95 -12.34 -3.87
C ASP A 16 -26.35 -13.74 -3.67
N ASN A 17 -25.53 -14.20 -4.62
CA ASN A 17 -24.87 -15.52 -4.57
C ASN A 17 -23.37 -15.42 -4.20
N GLY A 18 -22.97 -14.29 -3.62
CA GLY A 18 -21.57 -13.95 -3.38
C GLY A 18 -20.88 -13.36 -4.60
N ILE A 19 -19.82 -12.58 -4.35
CA ILE A 19 -19.06 -11.88 -5.39
C ILE A 19 -17.82 -12.71 -5.75
N PRO A 20 -17.67 -13.16 -7.00
CA PRO A 20 -16.49 -13.92 -7.41
C PRO A 20 -15.26 -13.01 -7.54
N LEU A 21 -14.16 -13.39 -6.88
CA LEU A 21 -12.87 -12.67 -6.90
C LEU A 21 -11.73 -13.58 -7.38
N PRO A 22 -11.68 -13.98 -8.66
CA PRO A 22 -10.72 -14.97 -9.16
C PRO A 22 -9.26 -14.46 -9.17
N ASN A 23 -9.05 -13.15 -9.14
CA ASN A 23 -7.72 -12.53 -9.26
C ASN A 23 -7.05 -12.26 -7.91
N VAL A 24 -7.57 -12.80 -6.81
CA VAL A 24 -6.99 -12.64 -5.47
C VAL A 24 -6.95 -13.99 -4.77
N ASP A 25 -5.77 -14.41 -4.34
CA ASP A 25 -5.64 -15.63 -3.53
C ASP A 25 -6.39 -15.50 -2.20
N SER A 26 -6.93 -16.61 -1.71
CA SER A 26 -7.70 -16.66 -0.46
C SER A 26 -6.96 -16.10 0.76
N LYS A 27 -5.64 -16.35 0.88
CA LYS A 27 -4.82 -15.87 2.00
C LYS A 27 -4.59 -14.37 1.91
N ILE A 28 -4.39 -13.87 0.69
CA ILE A 28 -4.23 -12.44 0.41
C ILE A 28 -5.53 -11.72 0.69
N LEU A 29 -6.66 -12.24 0.20
CA LEU A 29 -7.99 -11.68 0.44
C LEU A 29 -8.30 -11.60 1.94
N ALA A 30 -7.96 -12.62 2.73
CA ALA A 30 -8.17 -12.60 4.17
C ALA A 30 -7.44 -11.43 4.86
N LYS A 31 -6.19 -11.16 4.46
CA LYS A 31 -5.41 -10.02 4.97
C LYS A 31 -5.94 -8.68 4.48
N VAL A 32 -6.38 -8.59 3.22
CA VAL A 32 -7.03 -7.38 2.69
C VAL A 32 -8.31 -7.06 3.49
N ILE A 33 -9.11 -8.07 3.84
CA ILE A 33 -10.29 -7.89 4.69
C ILE A 33 -9.91 -7.39 6.09
N GLU A 34 -8.84 -7.92 6.68
CA GLU A 34 -8.31 -7.44 7.96
C GLU A 34 -7.93 -5.96 7.90
N TYR A 35 -7.17 -5.57 6.87
CA TYR A 35 -6.81 -4.17 6.61
C TYR A 35 -8.06 -3.28 6.53
N CYS A 36 -9.06 -3.67 5.72
CA CYS A 36 -10.29 -2.90 5.57
C CYS A 36 -11.07 -2.77 6.89
N LYS A 37 -11.16 -3.85 7.67
CA LYS A 37 -11.85 -3.82 8.98
C LYS A 37 -11.19 -2.83 9.93
N LYS A 38 -9.86 -2.84 10.02
CA LYS A 38 -9.11 -1.92 10.88
C LYS A 38 -9.33 -0.46 10.47
N HIS A 39 -9.32 -0.16 9.17
CA HIS A 39 -9.48 1.20 8.63
C HIS A 39 -10.91 1.75 8.71
N VAL A 40 -11.91 0.88 8.59
CA VAL A 40 -13.31 1.27 8.81
C VAL A 40 -13.58 1.54 10.29
N GLN A 41 -13.04 0.73 11.21
CA GLN A 41 -13.20 0.93 12.65
C GLN A 41 -12.54 2.22 13.13
N ALA A 42 -11.38 2.57 12.58
CA ALA A 42 -10.71 3.83 12.89
C ALA A 42 -11.48 5.05 12.34
N SER A 43 -12.13 4.92 11.18
CA SER A 43 -12.96 5.99 10.58
C SER A 43 -14.31 6.20 11.28
N THR A 44 -14.80 5.18 12.00
CA THR A 44 -16.09 5.20 12.72
C THR A 44 -15.97 5.54 14.20
N ASN A 45 -14.75 5.86 14.67
CA ASN A 45 -14.50 6.45 15.99
C ASN A 45 -14.26 7.97 15.88
N PRO A 46 -15.28 8.81 15.64
CA PRO A 46 -15.24 10.19 16.09
C PRO A 46 -15.55 10.17 17.59
N ALA A 47 -14.67 10.74 18.43
CA ALA A 47 -15.20 11.32 19.66
C ALA A 47 -16.28 12.32 19.24
N ASP A 48 -17.50 12.04 19.67
CA ASP A 48 -18.72 12.86 19.68
C ASP A 48 -18.77 14.10 18.76
N SER A 49 -19.82 14.15 17.95
CA SER A 49 -20.33 15.37 17.35
C SER A 49 -20.37 16.54 18.36
N GLY A 50 -19.50 17.55 18.24
CA GLY A 50 -19.71 18.77 19.00
C GLY A 50 -18.53 19.73 19.11
N ALA A 51 -18.66 20.83 18.37
CA ALA A 51 -18.07 22.14 18.62
C ALA A 51 -16.55 22.33 18.42
N ALA A 52 -16.26 23.35 17.62
CA ALA A 52 -14.98 23.99 17.49
C ALA A 52 -14.47 24.46 18.87
N ASP A 53 -13.23 24.11 19.21
CA ASP A 53 -12.37 25.04 19.91
C ASP A 53 -10.91 24.81 19.55
N ALA A 54 -10.25 25.89 19.13
CA ALA A 54 -8.91 25.89 18.58
C ALA A 54 -7.85 25.92 19.70
N ASN A 55 -7.90 24.98 20.65
CA ASN A 55 -6.81 24.82 21.63
C ASN A 55 -6.94 23.53 22.45
N SER A 56 -6.58 22.36 21.91
CA SER A 56 -6.36 21.17 22.74
C SER A 56 -5.37 20.20 22.10
N SER A 57 -4.14 20.26 22.57
CA SER A 57 -3.09 19.27 22.36
C SER A 57 -3.46 17.93 23.02
N THR A 58 -4.46 17.20 22.52
CA THR A 58 -4.75 15.83 23.00
C THR A 58 -5.75 15.11 22.09
N SER A 59 -5.26 14.33 21.12
CA SER A 59 -5.85 13.06 20.62
C SER A 59 -5.03 12.49 19.44
N THR A 60 -3.75 12.21 19.66
CA THR A 60 -2.85 11.56 18.69
C THR A 60 -2.97 10.03 18.65
N ALA A 61 -3.62 9.40 19.64
CA ALA A 61 -3.61 7.94 19.79
C ALA A 61 -4.25 7.14 18.63
N PRO A 62 -5.45 7.48 18.10
CA PRO A 62 -6.11 6.65 17.08
C PRO A 62 -5.36 6.66 15.73
N ALA A 63 -4.73 7.79 15.39
CA ALA A 63 -3.96 7.94 14.16
C ALA A 63 -2.58 7.26 14.26
N GLU A 64 -1.92 7.33 15.42
CA GLU A 64 -0.64 6.65 15.65
C GLU A 64 -0.82 5.11 15.74
N ASP A 65 -1.93 4.64 16.31
CA ASP A 65 -2.28 3.21 16.33
C ASP A 65 -2.51 2.65 14.92
N LEU A 66 -3.12 3.43 14.03
CA LEU A 66 -3.29 3.05 12.62
C LEU A 66 -1.95 3.00 11.88
N LYS A 67 -1.11 4.02 12.02
CA LYS A 67 0.23 4.03 11.39
C LYS A 67 1.09 2.86 11.85
N SER A 68 1.02 2.53 13.14
CA SER A 68 1.75 1.38 13.70
C SER A 68 1.23 0.06 13.16
N PHE A 69 -0.09 -0.07 13.01
CA PHE A 69 -0.70 -1.22 12.35
C PHE A 69 -0.26 -1.31 10.89
N ASP A 70 -0.31 -0.23 10.13
CA ASP A 70 0.07 -0.19 8.71
C ASP A 70 1.53 -0.60 8.51
N ALA A 71 2.42 -0.08 9.35
CA ALA A 71 3.84 -0.41 9.30
C ALA A 71 4.11 -1.91 9.56
N GLU A 72 3.38 -2.53 10.49
CA GLU A 72 3.50 -3.96 10.74
C GLU A 72 2.79 -4.80 9.67
N PHE A 73 1.67 -4.30 9.13
CA PHE A 73 0.88 -4.98 8.10
C PHE A 73 1.66 -5.19 6.80
N VAL A 74 2.45 -4.19 6.38
CA VAL A 74 3.30 -4.29 5.17
C VAL A 74 4.64 -4.98 5.42
N LYS A 75 4.96 -5.36 6.66
CA LYS A 75 6.18 -6.06 7.03
C LYS A 75 6.10 -7.55 6.71
N VAL A 76 5.90 -7.83 5.43
CA VAL A 76 5.79 -9.15 4.84
C VAL A 76 6.92 -9.37 3.84
N ASP A 77 7.04 -10.57 3.29
CA ASP A 77 7.96 -10.83 2.19
C ASP A 77 7.52 -10.09 0.90
N GLN A 78 8.45 -9.89 -0.03
CA GLN A 78 8.19 -9.12 -1.27
C GLN A 78 7.08 -9.72 -2.13
N ALA A 79 6.94 -11.06 -2.17
CA ALA A 79 5.90 -11.69 -2.96
C ALA A 79 4.51 -11.36 -2.39
N THR A 80 4.35 -11.50 -1.07
CA THR A 80 3.10 -11.08 -0.39
C THR A 80 2.84 -9.58 -0.57
N LEU A 81 3.87 -8.73 -0.51
CA LEU A 81 3.70 -7.28 -0.72
C LEU A 81 3.22 -6.97 -2.15
N PHE A 82 3.77 -7.63 -3.16
CA PHE A 82 3.30 -7.49 -4.54
C PHE A 82 1.89 -8.02 -4.74
N ASP A 83 1.53 -9.13 -4.09
CA ASP A 83 0.16 -9.63 -4.10
C ASP A 83 -0.82 -8.62 -3.48
N PHE A 84 -0.41 -7.88 -2.43
CA PHE A 84 -1.22 -6.78 -1.90
C PHE A 84 -1.40 -5.64 -2.89
N ILE A 85 -0.36 -5.24 -3.63
CA ILE A 85 -0.45 -4.19 -4.66
C ILE A 85 -1.46 -4.62 -5.74
N LEU A 86 -1.34 -5.86 -6.23
CA LEU A 86 -2.24 -6.40 -7.25
C LEU A 86 -3.69 -6.50 -6.74
N ALA A 87 -3.89 -7.01 -5.52
CA ALA A 87 -5.21 -7.12 -4.91
C ALA A 87 -5.84 -5.74 -4.65
N ALA A 88 -5.07 -4.78 -4.14
CA ALA A 88 -5.54 -3.42 -3.87
C ALA A 88 -5.95 -2.70 -5.16
N ASN A 89 -5.19 -2.86 -6.24
CA ASN A 89 -5.53 -2.34 -7.56
C ASN A 89 -6.79 -3.00 -8.12
N TYR A 90 -6.89 -4.33 -8.07
CA TYR A 90 -8.05 -5.09 -8.57
C TYR A 90 -9.34 -4.76 -7.81
N LEU A 91 -9.27 -4.67 -6.49
CA LEU A 91 -10.40 -4.34 -5.61
C LEU A 91 -10.66 -2.83 -5.52
N ASN A 92 -9.80 -2.01 -6.11
CA ASN A 92 -9.84 -0.56 -6.05
C ASN A 92 -9.93 -0.05 -4.60
N ILE A 93 -8.93 -0.42 -3.79
CA ILE A 93 -8.76 -0.01 -2.39
C ILE A 93 -7.58 0.97 -2.34
N LYS A 94 -7.88 2.27 -2.48
CA LYS A 94 -6.85 3.32 -2.59
C LYS A 94 -5.88 3.35 -1.40
N GLY A 95 -6.38 3.24 -0.17
CA GLY A 95 -5.52 3.31 1.03
C GLY A 95 -4.46 2.21 1.06
N LEU A 96 -4.86 0.97 0.75
CA LEU A 96 -3.93 -0.16 0.68
C LEU A 96 -2.94 -0.01 -0.48
N LEU A 97 -3.40 0.47 -1.64
CA LEU A 97 -2.55 0.69 -2.80
C LEU A 97 -1.48 1.74 -2.51
N ASP A 98 -1.87 2.87 -1.91
CA ASP A 98 -0.93 3.94 -1.55
C ASP A 98 0.09 3.45 -0.52
N LEU A 99 -0.37 2.74 0.53
CA LEU A 99 0.50 2.20 1.58
C LEU A 99 1.55 1.24 1.03
N THR A 100 1.13 0.30 0.17
CA THR A 100 2.03 -0.70 -0.40
C THR A 100 2.99 -0.09 -1.43
N CYS A 101 2.52 0.83 -2.28
CA CYS A 101 3.37 1.60 -3.19
C CYS A 101 4.41 2.44 -2.45
N GLN A 102 4.01 3.12 -1.37
CA GLN A 102 4.92 3.90 -0.53
C GLN A 102 5.98 3.01 0.11
N THR A 103 5.60 1.83 0.59
CA THR A 103 6.54 0.85 1.16
C THR A 103 7.60 0.43 0.13
N VAL A 104 7.19 0.14 -1.11
CA VAL A 104 8.14 -0.17 -2.20
C VAL A 104 9.03 1.04 -2.53
N ALA A 105 8.49 2.25 -2.55
CA ALA A 105 9.27 3.46 -2.77
C ALA A 105 10.32 3.68 -1.67
N ASP A 106 9.97 3.43 -0.41
CA ASP A 106 10.89 3.53 0.73
C ASP A 106 11.99 2.45 0.68
N MET A 107 11.70 1.27 0.13
CA MET A 107 12.72 0.24 -0.14
C MET A 107 13.73 0.65 -1.21
N ILE A 108 13.41 1.59 -2.08
CA ILE A 108 14.26 2.10 -3.17
C ILE A 108 15.00 3.37 -2.73
N LYS A 109 14.36 4.19 -1.89
CA LYS A 109 14.87 5.49 -1.45
C LYS A 109 16.24 5.36 -0.79
N GLY A 110 17.21 6.14 -1.28
CA GLY A 110 18.56 6.22 -0.74
C GLY A 110 19.46 5.02 -1.05
N LYS A 111 19.01 4.06 -1.86
CA LYS A 111 19.83 2.94 -2.32
C LYS A 111 20.48 3.22 -3.66
N THR A 112 21.65 2.62 -3.89
CA THR A 112 22.29 2.68 -5.22
C THR A 112 21.57 1.77 -6.22
N PRO A 113 21.73 2.00 -7.55
CA PRO A 113 21.19 1.10 -8.56
C PRO A 113 21.56 -0.37 -8.35
N GLU A 114 22.77 -0.66 -7.88
CA GLU A 114 23.26 -2.01 -7.58
C GLU A 114 22.53 -2.63 -6.39
N GLU A 115 22.29 -1.86 -5.33
CA GLU A 115 21.56 -2.30 -4.15
C GLU A 115 20.07 -2.55 -4.46
N ILE A 116 19.46 -1.69 -5.29
CA ILE A 116 18.08 -1.86 -5.79
C ILE A 116 18.01 -3.15 -6.61
N ARG A 117 18.91 -3.33 -7.58
CA ARG A 117 18.97 -4.54 -8.41
C ARG A 117 19.11 -5.79 -7.54
N LYS A 118 19.98 -5.77 -6.52
CA LYS A 118 20.12 -6.89 -5.59
C LYS A 118 18.85 -7.12 -4.75
N THR A 119 18.22 -6.05 -4.25
CA THR A 119 17.02 -6.14 -3.40
C THR A 119 15.86 -6.79 -4.15
N PHE A 120 15.65 -6.38 -5.41
CA PHE A 120 14.54 -6.86 -6.25
C PHE A 120 14.94 -8.01 -7.17
N ASN A 121 16.14 -8.56 -7.02
CA ASN A 121 16.69 -9.63 -7.84
C ASN A 121 16.60 -9.34 -9.36
N ILE A 122 16.92 -8.10 -9.74
CA ILE A 122 16.92 -7.61 -11.13
C ILE A 122 18.32 -7.82 -11.72
N LYS A 123 18.40 -8.48 -12.87
CA LYS A 123 19.64 -8.65 -13.62
C LYS A 123 20.03 -7.33 -14.30
N ASN A 124 21.30 -6.93 -14.19
CA ASN A 124 21.82 -5.83 -15.01
C ASN A 124 21.90 -6.27 -16.47
N ASP A 125 21.17 -5.59 -17.33
CA ASP A 125 21.08 -5.83 -18.77
C ASP A 125 21.83 -4.78 -19.60
N PHE A 126 22.43 -3.78 -18.96
CA PHE A 126 23.30 -2.81 -19.62
C PHE A 126 24.70 -3.37 -19.86
N THR A 127 25.29 -2.97 -20.99
CA THR A 127 26.74 -3.10 -21.20
C THR A 127 27.51 -2.12 -20.29
N PRO A 128 28.79 -2.39 -19.98
CA PRO A 128 29.62 -1.46 -19.19
C PRO A 128 29.67 -0.05 -19.76
N GLU A 129 29.69 0.08 -21.09
CA GLU A 129 29.70 1.35 -21.80
C GLU A 129 28.37 2.12 -21.64
N GLU A 130 27.24 1.45 -21.79
CA GLU A 130 25.91 2.07 -21.59
C GLU A 130 25.70 2.50 -20.14
N GLU A 131 26.13 1.67 -19.18
CA GLU A 131 26.02 2.01 -17.76
C GLU A 131 26.90 3.22 -17.39
N ALA A 132 28.11 3.31 -17.94
CA ALA A 132 28.99 4.45 -17.74
C ALA A 132 28.39 5.73 -18.32
N GLU A 133 27.77 5.66 -19.49
CA GLU A 133 27.12 6.81 -20.13
C GLU A 133 25.89 7.27 -19.35
N ILE A 134 25.01 6.35 -18.95
CA ILE A 134 23.84 6.67 -18.11
C ILE A 134 24.28 7.29 -16.78
N ARG A 135 25.34 6.77 -16.16
CA ARG A 135 25.88 7.32 -14.91
C ARG A 135 26.48 8.71 -15.11
N ARG A 136 27.12 8.98 -16.26
CA ARG A 136 27.65 10.30 -16.64
C ARG A 136 26.51 11.31 -16.84
N GLU A 137 25.44 10.94 -17.53
CA GLU A 137 24.29 11.82 -17.79
C GLU A 137 23.48 12.13 -16.52
N ASN A 138 23.41 11.17 -15.59
CA ASN A 138 22.64 11.29 -14.35
C ASN A 138 23.48 11.65 -13.13
N GLN A 139 24.68 12.22 -13.31
CA GLN A 139 25.56 12.63 -12.21
C GLN A 139 24.87 13.50 -11.18
N TRP A 140 23.97 14.39 -11.61
CA TRP A 140 23.18 15.28 -10.75
C TRP A 140 22.34 14.55 -9.69
N ALA A 141 22.00 13.27 -9.90
CA ALA A 141 21.23 12.47 -8.94
C ALA A 141 22.12 11.78 -7.88
N PHE A 142 23.43 11.85 -8.03
CA PHE A 142 24.43 11.21 -7.17
C PHE A 142 25.33 12.23 -6.42
N GLU A 143 25.10 13.53 -6.60
CA GLU A 143 25.70 14.65 -5.84
C GLU A 143 24.83 15.01 -4.61
#